data_AF-A0A662IGG5-F1
#
_entry.id   AF-A0A662IGG5-F1
#
_cell.length_a   1.000
_cell.length_b   1.000
_cell.length_c   1.000
_cell.angle_alpha   90.00
_cell.angle_beta   90.00
_cell.angle_gamma   90.00
#
_symmetry.space_group_name_H-M   'P 1'
#
loop_
_entity.id
_entity.type
_entity.pdbx_description
1 polymer ?
#
loop_
_entity_poly.entity_id
_entity_poly.type
_entity_poly.pdbx_seq_one_letter_code
_entity_poly.pdbx_strand_id
1 'polypeptide(L)' 'MGEKVAVEISKEIYDKVKKFIEDSGEFKSVEEFVEFVLREVLEEEGAEEAVYSKEEEEEIKKRLRALGYL' A
#
# COMPACT_ATOMS: atom_id res chain seq x y z
N MET A 1 -2.11 -12.42 6.11
CA MET A 1 -3.07 -11.37 6.52
C MET A 1 -2.34 -10.50 7.51
N GLY A 2 -1.97 -9.28 7.10
CA GLY A 2 -1.21 -8.35 7.95
C GLY A 2 -2.03 -7.83 9.12
N GLU A 3 -1.34 -7.26 10.11
CA GLU A 3 -1.97 -6.53 11.21
C GLU A 3 -2.70 -5.29 10.69
N LYS A 4 -3.92 -5.05 11.20
CA LYS A 4 -4.72 -3.87 10.87
C LYS A 4 -4.78 -2.93 12.07
N VAL A 5 -4.71 -1.63 11.81
CA VAL A 5 -4.88 -0.58 12.82
C VAL A 5 -6.17 0.20 12.56
N ALA A 6 -6.85 0.64 13.63
CA ALA A 6 -8.02 1.49 13.51
C ALA A 6 -7.58 2.95 13.29
N VAL A 7 -8.18 3.61 12.31
CA VAL A 7 -7.92 5.02 11.99
C VAL A 7 -9.22 5.80 12.14
N GLU A 8 -9.17 6.88 12.90
CA GLU A 8 -10.29 7.81 13.05
C GLU A 8 -10.17 8.93 12.01
N ILE A 9 -11.23 9.10 11.21
CA ILE A 9 -11.35 10.17 10.22
C ILE A 9 -12.63 10.96 10.45
N SER A 10 -12.67 12.19 9.96
CA SER A 10 -13.89 13.00 10.06
C SER A 10 -15.06 12.33 9.33
N LYS A 11 -16.25 12.44 9.92
CA LYS A 11 -17.48 11.85 9.37
C LYS A 11 -17.77 12.34 7.95
N GLU A 12 -17.48 13.61 7.68
CA GLU A 12 -17.66 14.22 6.36
C GLU A 12 -16.79 13.56 5.29
N ILE A 13 -15.54 13.20 5.61
CA ILE A 13 -14.66 12.50 4.68
C ILE A 13 -15.18 11.08 4.47
N TYR A 14 -15.56 10.39 5.54
CA TYR A 14 -16.13 9.04 5.44
C TYR A 14 -17.36 9.01 4.53
N ASP A 15 -18.30 9.94 4.70
CA ASP A 15 -19.52 10.01 3.89
C ASP A 15 -19.22 10.32 2.41
N LYS A 16 -18.22 11.15 2.11
CA LYS A 16 -17.77 11.41 0.73
C LYS A 16 -17.16 10.16 0.10
N VAL A 17 -16.29 9.46 0.81
CA VAL A 17 -15.65 8.23 0.33
C VAL A 17 -16.71 7.15 0.12
N LYS A 18 -17.66 7.01 1.05
CA LYS A 18 -18.75 6.04 0.92
C LYS A 18 -19.56 6.27 -0.35
N LYS A 19 -19.97 7.52 -0.63
CA LYS A 19 -20.67 7.85 -1.87
C LYS A 19 -19.84 7.56 -3.10
N PHE A 20 -18.55 7.91 -3.08
CA PHE A 20 -17.64 7.64 -4.18
C PHE A 20 -17.55 6.13 -4.50
N ILE A 21 -17.51 5.29 -3.47
CA ILE A 21 -17.50 3.82 -3.63
C ILE A 21 -18.83 3.32 -4.19
N GLU A 22 -19.96 3.85 -3.72
CA GLU A 22 -21.29 3.50 -4.24
C GLU A 22 -21.47 3.89 -5.72
N ASP A 23 -20.93 5.04 -6.14
CA ASP A 23 -20.97 5.52 -7.52
C ASP A 23 -19.97 4.79 -8.44
N SER A 24 -18.74 4.55 -7.97
CA SER A 24 -17.67 3.94 -8.78
C SER A 24 -17.79 2.42 -8.87
N GLY A 25 -18.32 1.75 -7.84
CA GLY A 25 -18.45 0.30 -7.77
C GLY A 25 -17.13 -0.50 -7.77
N GLU A 26 -15.99 0.18 -7.75
CA GLU A 26 -14.66 -0.41 -7.93
C GLU A 26 -14.10 -1.00 -6.63
N PHE A 27 -14.53 -0.46 -5.49
CA PHE A 27 -14.09 -0.88 -4.16
C PHE A 27 -15.21 -1.54 -3.38
N LYS A 28 -14.87 -2.52 -2.54
CA LYS A 28 -15.85 -3.26 -1.72
C LYS A 28 -16.09 -2.62 -0.35
N SER A 29 -15.17 -1.79 0.11
CA SER A 29 -15.27 -1.13 1.42
C SER A 29 -14.47 0.17 1.47
N VAL A 30 -14.82 1.03 2.43
CA VAL A 30 -14.10 2.27 2.72
C VAL A 30 -12.66 1.98 3.13
N GLU A 31 -12.42 0.90 3.86
CA GLU A 31 -11.07 0.47 4.25
C GLU A 31 -10.19 0.18 3.03
N GLU A 32 -10.72 -0.52 2.03
CA GLU A 32 -9.98 -0.88 0.81
C GLU A 32 -9.60 0.36 -0.01
N PHE A 33 -10.54 1.30 -0.14
CA PHE A 33 -10.27 2.58 -0.80
C PHE A 33 -9.21 3.40 -0.05
N VAL A 34 -9.35 3.52 1.27
CA VAL A 34 -8.39 4.30 2.07
C VAL A 34 -7.00 3.66 2.05
N GLU A 35 -6.91 2.34 2.13
CA GLU A 35 -5.63 1.64 2.01
C GLU A 35 -4.99 1.85 0.64
N PHE A 36 -5.76 1.75 -0.44
CA PHE A 36 -5.27 1.99 -1.80
C PHE A 36 -4.77 3.42 -1.99
N VAL A 37 -5.57 4.42 -1.62
CA VAL A 37 -5.17 5.82 -1.76
C VAL A 37 -3.97 6.17 -0.89
N LEU A 38 -3.93 5.71 0.37
CA LEU A 38 -2.77 5.94 1.22
C LEU A 38 -1.54 5.25 0.66
N ARG A 39 -1.67 4.05 0.10
CA ARG A 39 -0.56 3.36 -0.55
C ARG A 39 -0.07 4.12 -1.78
N GLU A 40 -0.94 4.49 -2.70
CA GLU A 40 -0.55 5.24 -3.90
C GLU A 40 0.10 6.59 -3.53
N VAL A 41 -0.46 7.33 -2.56
CA VAL A 41 0.13 8.60 -2.09
C VAL A 41 1.49 8.39 -1.42
N LEU A 42 1.63 7.35 -0.58
CA LEU A 42 2.89 7.03 0.06
C LEU A 42 3.92 6.41 -0.90
N GLU A 43 3.50 5.74 -1.97
CA GLU A 43 4.37 5.25 -3.04
C GLU A 43 4.78 6.40 -3.99
N GLU A 44 3.88 7.35 -4.29
CA GLU A 44 4.18 8.55 -5.07
C GLU A 44 5.08 9.55 -4.32
N GLU A 45 4.84 9.78 -3.02
CA GLU A 45 5.72 10.64 -2.19
C GLU A 45 6.95 9.88 -1.64
N GLY A 46 6.91 8.55 -1.61
CA GLY A 46 7.89 7.67 -0.96
C GLY A 46 8.54 6.65 -1.88
N ALA A 47 8.67 6.97 -3.18
CA ALA A 47 9.49 6.21 -4.13
C ALA A 47 11.00 6.13 -3.78
N GLU A 48 11.41 6.48 -2.56
CA GLU A 48 12.76 6.27 -2.03
C GLU A 48 12.88 5.26 -0.86
N GLU A 49 11.83 4.79 -0.18
CA GLU A 49 12.06 4.03 1.09
C GLU A 49 11.34 2.68 1.31
N ALA A 50 10.51 2.16 0.40
CA ALA A 50 9.78 0.91 0.69
C ALA A 50 9.78 -0.19 -0.37
N VAL A 51 10.71 -0.20 -1.34
CA VAL A 51 10.71 -1.27 -2.37
C VAL A 51 11.66 -2.43 -2.07
N TYR A 52 12.70 -2.27 -1.23
CA TYR A 52 13.36 -3.39 -0.58
C TYR A 52 13.95 -2.93 0.75
N SER A 53 13.57 -3.58 1.85
CA SER A 53 14.41 -3.51 3.05
C SER A 53 15.83 -3.97 2.67
N LYS A 54 16.88 -3.41 3.28
CA LYS A 54 18.28 -3.83 3.00
C LYS A 54 18.47 -5.35 3.07
N GLU A 55 17.66 -6.02 3.89
CA GLU A 55 17.63 -7.47 4.05
C GLU A 55 17.14 -8.19 2.79
N GLU A 56 16.14 -7.66 2.08
CA GLU A 56 15.65 -8.24 0.83
C GLU A 56 16.62 -8.02 -0.34
N GLU A 57 17.31 -6.87 -0.40
CA GLU A 57 18.38 -6.68 -1.39
C GLU A 57 19.53 -7.69 -1.19
N GLU A 58 19.90 -7.99 0.06
CA GLU A 58 20.95 -8.97 0.35
C GLU A 58 20.52 -10.40 -0.03
N GLU A 59 19.26 -10.76 0.22
CA GLU A 59 18.66 -12.03 -0.25
C GLU A 59 18.71 -12.15 -1.78
N ILE A 60 18.35 -11.08 -2.51
CA ILE A 60 18.40 -11.06 -3.98
C ILE A 60 19.84 -11.17 -4.48
N LYS A 61 20.79 -10.43 -3.89
CA LYS A 61 22.23 -10.52 -4.25
C LYS A 61 22.79 -11.93 -4.01
N LYS A 62 22.40 -12.59 -2.90
CA LYS A 62 22.79 -13.98 -2.62
C LYS A 62 22.23 -14.94 -3.67
N ARG A 63 20.95 -14.80 -4.05
CA ARG A 63 20.31 -15.61 -5.08
C ARG A 63 20.93 -15.40 -6.46
N LEU A 64 21.21 -14.15 -6.85
CA LEU A 64 21.85 -13.83 -8.13
C LEU A 64 23.27 -14.40 -8.23
N ARG A 65 24.05 -14.32 -7.14
CA ARG A 65 25.39 -14.93 -7.07
C ARG A 65 25.32 -16.46 -7.14
N ALA A 66 24.35 -17.09 -6.49
CA ALA A 66 24.14 -18.53 -6.55
C ALA A 66 23.73 -19.02 -7.96
N LEU A 67 23.05 -18.16 -8.72
CA LEU A 67 22.64 -18.42 -10.10
C LEU A 67 23.69 -18.00 -11.14
N GLY A 68 24.82 -17.41 -10.73
CA GLY A 68 25.94 -17.06 -11.62
C GLY A 68 25.71 -15.82 -12.48
N TYR A 69 24.78 -14.95 -12.10
CA TYR A 69 24.52 -13.67 -12.80
C TYR A 69 25.42 -12.51 -12.31
N LEU A 70 26.25 -12.76 -11.29
CA LEU A 70 27.25 -11.86 -10.67
C LEU A 70 28.50 -12.66 -10.31
#